data_AF-R5IEG5-F1
#
_entry.id   AF-R5IEG5-F1
#
_cell.length_a   1.000
_cell.length_b   1.000
_cell.length_c   1.000
_cell.angle_alpha   90.00
_cell.angle_beta   90.00
_cell.angle_gamma   90.00
#
_symmetry.space_group_name_H-M   'P 1'
#
loop_
_entity.id
_entity.type
_entity.pdbx_description
1 polymer ?
#
loop_
_entity_poly.entity_id
_entity_poly.type
_entity_poly.pdbx_seq_one_letter_code
_entity_poly.pdbx_strand_id
1 'polypeptide(L)'
;MSFDFSSMSFAKSAVGLLKHKDMMYVRKDSMERMGAAYMANGIVTLAGSRLYTSMADTPEIIDEALNRFEEVFRNVRKTNKGLLP
;
A
#
# COMPACT_ATOMS: atom_id res chain seq x y z
N MET A 1 -12.55 1.21 3.07
CA MET A 1 -12.84 1.53 4.49
C MET A 1 -13.45 2.92 4.49
N SER A 2 -14.77 3.00 4.47
CA SER A 2 -15.51 4.25 4.59
C SER A 2 -15.39 4.74 6.03
N PHE A 3 -14.89 5.96 6.23
CA PHE A 3 -15.11 6.64 7.49
C PHE A 3 -16.59 7.01 7.52
N ASP A 4 -17.35 6.33 8.38
CA ASP A 4 -18.74 6.65 8.63
C ASP A 4 -18.81 7.90 9.53
N PHE A 5 -18.93 9.06 8.89
CA PHE A 5 -19.15 10.35 9.56
C PHE A 5 -20.58 10.51 10.08
N SER A 6 -21.49 9.54 9.86
CA SER A 6 -22.91 9.69 10.18
C SER A 6 -23.24 9.53 11.67
N SER A 7 -22.34 8.95 12.48
CA SER A 7 -22.49 8.94 13.95
C SER A 7 -21.51 9.93 14.59
N MET A 8 -21.95 11.17 14.76
CA MET A 8 -21.21 12.25 15.42
C MET A 8 -20.99 11.98 16.92
N SER A 9 -20.16 10.99 17.27
CA SER A 9 -19.45 10.95 18.55
C SER A 9 -17.97 11.18 18.26
N PHE A 10 -17.59 12.45 18.13
CA PHE A 10 -16.20 12.88 17.93
C PHE A 10 -15.25 12.21 18.93
N ALA A 11 -15.70 12.03 20.18
CA ALA A 11 -14.95 11.32 21.22
C ALA A 11 -14.69 9.84 20.86
N LYS A 12 -15.70 9.10 20.39
CA LYS A 12 -15.54 7.70 20.01
C LYS A 12 -14.61 7.53 18.80
N SER A 13 -14.73 8.42 17.82
CA SER A 13 -13.84 8.46 16.65
C SER A 13 -12.40 8.81 17.02
N ALA A 14 -12.20 9.82 17.88
CA ALA A 14 -10.87 10.21 18.36
C ALA A 14 -10.21 9.10 19.18
N VAL A 15 -10.95 8.44 20.07
CA VAL A 15 -10.45 7.31 20.88
C VAL A 15 -10.00 6.14 19.99
N GLY A 16 -10.77 5.79 18.97
CA GLY A 16 -10.38 4.76 18.00
C GLY A 16 -9.08 5.12 17.25
N LEU A 17 -8.96 6.38 16.83
CA LEU A 17 -7.78 6.88 16.12
C LEU A 17 -6.53 6.84 17.02
N LEU A 18 -6.66 7.30 18.27
CA LEU A 18 -5.60 7.28 19.28
C LEU A 18 -5.17 5.85 19.62
N LYS A 19 -6.13 4.93 19.79
CA LYS A 19 -5.86 3.51 20.10
C LYS A 19 -5.09 2.79 18.99
N HIS A 20 -5.33 3.14 17.74
CA HIS A 20 -4.71 2.49 16.58
C HIS A 20 -3.61 3.31 15.90
N LYS A 21 -3.23 4.44 16.50
CA LYS A 21 -2.26 5.40 15.95
C LYS A 21 -0.98 4.71 15.50
N ASP A 22 -0.36 3.92 16.37
CA ASP A 22 0.92 3.26 16.08
C ASP A 22 0.81 2.30 14.89
N MET A 23 -0.28 1.52 14.84
CA MET A 23 -0.56 0.59 13.75
C MET A 23 -0.76 1.33 12.42
N MET A 24 -1.44 2.49 12.44
CA MET A 24 -1.59 3.35 11.26
C MET A 24 -0.24 3.85 10.73
N TYR A 25 0.67 4.31 11.60
CA TYR A 25 2.00 4.76 11.19
C TYR A 25 2.83 3.62 10.59
N VAL A 26 2.79 2.43 11.18
CA VAL A 26 3.48 1.24 10.65
C VAL A 26 2.98 0.87 9.26
N ARG A 27 1.65 0.88 9.05
CA ARG A 27 1.07 0.61 7.72
C ARG A 27 1.46 1.69 6.72
N LYS A 28 1.44 2.96 7.12
CA LYS A 28 1.83 4.09 6.28
C LYS A 28 3.28 3.94 5.80
N ASP A 29 4.23 3.74 6.71
CA ASP A 29 5.65 3.54 6.38
C ASP A 29 5.86 2.34 5.46
N SER A 30 5.15 1.23 5.71
CA SER A 30 5.23 0.04 4.84
C SER A 30 4.71 0.33 3.42
N MET A 31 3.61 1.09 3.28
CA MET A 31 3.07 1.48 1.98
C MET A 31 4.01 2.44 1.24
N GLU A 32 4.61 3.42 1.93
CA GLU A 32 5.55 4.37 1.35
C GLU A 32 6.80 3.66 0.81
N ARG A 33 7.38 2.73 1.59
CA ARG A 33 8.53 1.93 1.16
C ARG A 33 8.21 1.03 -0.03
N MET A 34 7.05 0.39 -0.03
CA MET A 34 6.63 -0.45 -1.16
C MET A 34 6.45 0.39 -2.43
N GLY A 35 5.80 1.54 -2.32
CA GLY A 35 5.66 2.50 -3.43
C GLY A 35 7.00 2.97 -3.97
N ALA A 36 7.95 3.29 -3.08
CA ALA A 36 9.31 3.67 -3.47
C ALA A 36 10.06 2.53 -4.18
N ALA A 37 9.89 1.29 -3.73
CA ALA A 37 10.50 0.12 -4.37
C ALA A 37 9.96 -0.11 -5.79
N TYR A 38 8.64 0.02 -6.00
CA TYR A 38 8.04 -0.03 -7.33
C TYR A 38 8.54 1.10 -8.23
N MET A 39 8.57 2.33 -7.72
CA MET A 39 9.04 3.49 -8.49
C MET A 39 10.51 3.34 -8.91
N ALA A 40 11.36 2.82 -8.01
CA ALA A 40 12.77 2.55 -8.31
C ALA A 40 12.96 1.50 -9.42
N ASN A 41 11.99 0.59 -9.60
CA ASN A 41 11.97 -0.41 -10.67
C ASN A 41 11.13 0.04 -11.88
N GLY A 42 10.77 1.32 -11.97
CA GLY A 42 10.04 1.87 -13.11
C GLY A 42 8.57 1.46 -13.17
N ILE A 43 7.94 1.16 -12.03
CA ILE A 43 6.52 0.84 -11.92
C ILE A 43 5.82 1.93 -11.10
N VAL A 44 4.75 2.51 -11.67
CA VAL A 44 3.87 3.44 -10.95
C VAL A 44 2.59 2.71 -10.54
N THR A 45 2.27 2.74 -9.24
CA THR A 45 1.06 2.10 -8.70
C THR A 45 0.22 3.09 -7.91
N LEU A 46 -1.09 2.85 -7.85
CA LEU A 46 -1.98 3.62 -6.99
C LEU A 46 -2.05 2.98 -5.61
N ALA A 47 -1.52 3.69 -4.61
CA ALA A 47 -1.45 3.26 -3.23
C ALA A 47 -0.78 1.88 -3.02
N GLY A 48 0.17 1.52 -3.89
CA GLY A 48 0.97 0.29 -3.74
C GLY A 48 0.25 -1.02 -4.10
N SER A 49 -0.99 -0.97 -4.59
CA SER A 49 -1.77 -2.20 -4.88
C SER A 49 -2.68 -2.13 -6.09
N ARG A 50 -3.09 -0.95 -6.52
CA ARG A 50 -3.98 -0.79 -7.67
C ARG A 50 -3.17 -0.48 -8.92
N LEU A 51 -3.49 -1.21 -9.98
CA LEU A 51 -2.84 -1.16 -11.29
C LEU A 51 -3.93 -0.94 -12.34
N TYR A 52 -3.66 -0.04 -13.27
CA TYR A 52 -4.50 0.22 -14.42
C TYR A 52 -3.63 0.12 -15.67
N THR A 53 -4.15 -0.57 -16.68
CA THR A 53 -3.53 -0.66 -17.99
C THR A 53 -4.40 0.07 -19.02
N SER A 54 -3.83 0.30 -20.18
CA SER A 54 -4.41 1.01 -21.30
C SER A 54 -4.17 0.23 -22.59
N MET A 55 -4.74 0.70 -23.70
CA MET A 55 -4.49 0.12 -25.03
C MET A 55 -3.03 0.29 -25.49
N ALA A 56 -2.24 1.13 -24.83
CA ALA A 56 -0.82 1.30 -25.11
C ALA A 56 0.04 0.19 -24.52
N ASP A 57 -0.48 -0.58 -23.55
CA ASP A 57 0.28 -1.62 -22.86
C ASP A 57 0.24 -2.94 -23.67
N THR A 58 1.22 -3.11 -24.55
CA THR A 58 1.37 -4.32 -25.38
C THR A 58 1.81 -5.52 -24.52
N PRO A 59 1.66 -6.77 -25.02
CA PRO A 59 2.11 -7.96 -24.29
C PRO A 59 3.56 -7.87 -23.80
N GLU A 60 4.45 -7.30 -24.62
CA GLU A 60 5.87 -7.14 -24.28
C GLU A 60 6.07 -6.17 -23.11
N ILE A 61 5.28 -5.09 -23.03
CA ILE A 61 5.31 -4.14 -21.91
C ILE A 61 4.82 -4.81 -20.63
N ILE A 62 3.78 -5.65 -20.74
CA ILE A 62 3.25 -6.41 -19.59
C ILE A 62 4.31 -7.39 -19.08
N ASP A 63 4.97 -8.12 -19.97
CA ASP A 63 6.03 -9.07 -19.60
C ASP A 63 7.21 -8.37 -18.93
N GLU A 64 7.61 -7.20 -19.43
CA GLU A 64 8.65 -6.40 -18.79
C GLU A 64 8.21 -5.90 -17.40
N ALA A 65 6.96 -5.44 -17.26
CA ALA A 65 6.41 -5.03 -15.97
C ALA A 65 6.42 -6.18 -14.95
N LEU A 66 6.06 -7.40 -15.36
CA LEU A 66 6.11 -8.59 -14.50
C LEU A 66 7.52 -8.90 -14.02
N ASN A 67 8.54 -8.77 -14.89
CA ASN A 67 9.94 -8.95 -14.50
C ASN A 67 10.39 -7.91 -13.46
N ARG A 68 9.96 -6.65 -13.60
CA ARG A 68 10.22 -5.57 -12.63
C ARG A 68 9.52 -5.83 -11.29
N PHE A 69 8.29 -6.36 -11.30
CA PHE A 69 7.60 -6.78 -10.09
C PHE A 69 8.33 -7.90 -9.36
N GLU A 70 8.82 -8.90 -10.11
CA GLU A 70 9.58 -10.02 -9.56
C GLU A 70 10.86 -9.53 -8.85
N GLU A 71 11.58 -8.58 -9.44
CA GLU A 71 12.76 -7.96 -8.81
C GLU A 71 12.41 -7.29 -7.47
N VAL A 72 11.29 -6.57 -7.41
CA VAL A 72 10.81 -5.97 -6.15
C VAL A 72 10.46 -7.06 -5.13
N PHE A 73 9.74 -8.10 -5.54
CA PHE A 73 9.27 -9.16 -4.64
C PHE A 73 10.38 -10.02 -4.07
N ARG A 74 11.49 -10.23 -4.78
CA ARG A 74 12.69 -10.89 -4.23
C ARG A 74 13.25 -10.22 -2.98
N ASN A 75 13.03 -8.92 -2.84
CA ASN A 75 13.48 -8.12 -1.70
C ASN A 75 12.47 -8.05 -0.56
N VAL A 76 11.23 -8.50 -0.77
CA VAL A 76 10.18 -8.50 0.26
C VAL A 76 10.51 -9.54 1.33
N ARG A 77 10.28 -9.16 2.60
CA ARG A 77 10.49 -10.02 3.77
C ARG A 77 9.24 -10.00 4.65
N LYS A 78 8.87 -11.17 5.17
CA LYS A 78 7.78 -11.28 6.14
C LYS A 78 8.08 -10.43 7.36
N THR A 79 7.10 -9.67 7.82
CA THR A 79 7.20 -8.87 9.04
C THR A 79 5.96 -9.05 9.90
N ASN A 80 6.13 -8.99 11.22
CA ASN A 80 5.04 -8.99 12.19
C ASN A 80 4.68 -7.57 12.65
N LYS A 81 5.28 -6.55 12.03
CA LYS A 81 5.02 -5.14 12.36
C LYS A 81 3.56 -4.79 12.08
N GLY A 82 2.89 -4.16 13.06
CA GLY A 82 1.51 -3.70 12.92
C GLY A 82 0.45 -4.81 13.01
N LEU A 83 0.84 -6.04 13.37
CA LEU A 83 -0.11 -7.05 13.81
C LEU A 83 -0.63 -6.65 15.19
N LEU A 84 -1.95 -6.60 15.33
CA LEU A 84 -2.58 -6.51 16.65
C LEU A 84 -2.49 -7.92 17.30
N PRO A 85 -2.17 -8.01 18.60
CA PRO A 85 -2.19 -9.27 19.33
C PRO A 85 -3.59 -9.91 19.32
#